data_AF-A0A8J6NXN2-F1
#
_entry.id   AF-A0A8J6NXN2-F1
#
_cell.length_a   1.000
_cell.length_b   1.000
_cell.length_c   1.000
_cell.angle_alpha   90.00
_cell.angle_beta   90.00
_cell.angle_gamma   90.00
#
_symmetry.space_group_name_H-M   'P 1'
#
loop_
_entity.id
_entity.type
_entity.pdbx_description
1 polymer ?
#
loop_
_entity_poly.entity_id
_entity_poly.type
_entity_poly.pdbx_seq_one_letter_code
_entity_poly.pdbx_strand_id
1 'polypeptide(L)'
;MTVKPTYEQLEQRVEELEKERIERKRAEAALRESEEKYRNVVENVNVGVLVVQDLKLVFANTAISKYTGFSKDELITKPNPFDFVHPDDRF
;
A
#
# COMPACT_ATOMS: atom_id res chain seq x y z
N MET A 1 1.10 41.14 -23.93
CA MET A 1 -0.10 40.59 -24.59
C MET A 1 0.04 39.08 -24.66
N THR A 2 -0.84 38.33 -24.02
CA THR A 2 -0.82 36.86 -24.11
C THR A 2 -1.53 36.46 -25.40
N VAL A 3 -0.80 35.90 -26.36
CA VAL A 3 -1.39 35.40 -27.59
C VAL A 3 -2.21 34.16 -27.25
N LYS A 4 -3.50 34.16 -27.63
CA LYS A 4 -4.36 33.00 -27.44
C LYS A 4 -3.94 31.89 -28.41
N PRO A 5 -3.89 30.62 -27.96
CA PRO A 5 -3.55 29.51 -28.83
C PRO A 5 -4.55 29.36 -29.97
N THR A 6 -4.08 28.84 -31.10
CA THR A 6 -4.92 28.52 -32.26
C THR A 6 -5.78 27.28 -32.00
N TYR A 7 -6.80 27.07 -32.82
CA TYR A 7 -7.66 25.89 -32.71
C TYR A 7 -6.88 24.58 -32.87
N GLU A 8 -5.97 24.52 -33.84
CA GLU A 8 -5.09 23.36 -34.08
C GLU A 8 -4.16 23.08 -32.89
N GLN A 9 -3.62 24.12 -32.23
CA GLN A 9 -2.82 23.97 -31.01
C GLN A 9 -3.66 23.41 -29.85
N LEU A 10 -4.94 23.79 -29.76
CA LEU A 10 -5.85 23.24 -28.75
C LEU A 10 -6.18 21.77 -29.03
N GLU A 11 -6.43 21.39 -30.28
CA GLU A 11 -6.67 19.98 -30.66
C GLU A 11 -5.47 19.09 -30.34
N GLN A 12 -4.26 19.53 -30.73
CA GLN A 12 -3.02 18.80 -30.40
C GLN A 12 -2.85 18.65 -28.88
N ARG A 13 -3.12 19.70 -28.11
CA ARG A 13 -2.98 19.66 -26.66
C ARG A 13 -4.00 18.73 -26.00
N VAL A 14 -5.22 18.68 -26.53
CA VAL A 14 -6.25 17.74 -26.05
C VAL A 14 -5.80 16.31 -26.34
N GLU A 15 -5.30 16.01 -27.54
CA GLU A 15 -4.84 14.66 -27.89
C GLU A 15 -3.67 14.19 -26.99
N GLU A 16 -2.70 15.06 -26.73
CA GLU A 16 -1.61 14.79 -25.78
C GLU A 16 -2.12 14.47 -24.39
N LEU A 17 -3.02 15.31 -23.86
CA LEU A 17 -3.60 15.11 -22.52
C LEU A 17 -4.44 13.83 -22.45
N GLU A 18 -5.13 13.46 -23.51
CA GLU A 18 -5.87 12.20 -23.56
C GLU A 18 -4.93 10.99 -23.53
N LYS A 19 -3.82 11.03 -24.26
CA LYS A 19 -2.78 9.99 -24.22
C LYS A 19 -2.16 9.90 -22.84
N GLU A 20 -1.74 11.01 -22.25
CA GLU A 20 -1.19 11.06 -20.89
C GLU A 20 -2.20 10.52 -19.85
N ARG A 21 -3.48 10.86 -19.98
CA ARG A 21 -4.55 10.35 -19.11
C ARG A 21 -4.68 8.84 -19.22
N ILE A 22 -4.64 8.29 -20.43
CA ILE A 22 -4.75 6.84 -20.67
C ILE A 22 -3.55 6.12 -20.06
N GLU A 23 -2.34 6.61 -20.31
CA GLU A 23 -1.11 6.03 -19.75
C GLU A 23 -1.09 6.08 -18.23
N ARG A 24 -1.50 7.20 -17.63
CA ARG A 24 -1.63 7.31 -16.16
C ARG A 24 -2.61 6.29 -15.59
N LYS A 25 -3.79 6.13 -16.20
CA LYS A 25 -4.78 5.14 -15.77
C LYS A 25 -4.28 3.71 -15.89
N ARG A 26 -3.52 3.39 -16.94
CA ARG A 26 -2.89 2.06 -17.10
C ARG A 26 -1.87 1.79 -15.99
N ALA A 27 -1.03 2.77 -15.68
CA ALA A 27 -0.06 2.67 -14.60
C ALA A 27 -0.73 2.50 -13.23
N GLU A 28 -1.76 3.30 -12.93
CA GLU A 28 -2.56 3.20 -11.70
C GLU A 28 -3.22 1.81 -11.57
N ALA A 29 -3.79 1.28 -12.67
CA ALA A 29 -4.42 -0.05 -12.68
C ALA A 29 -3.39 -1.18 -12.44
N ALA A 30 -2.23 -1.11 -13.11
CA ALA A 30 -1.17 -2.09 -12.93
C ALA A 30 -0.59 -2.07 -11.51
N LEU A 31 -0.42 -0.87 -10.92
CA LEU A 31 -0.01 -0.73 -9.54
C LEU A 31 -1.03 -1.36 -8.60
N ARG A 32 -2.32 -1.06 -8.78
CA ARG A 32 -3.40 -1.63 -7.96
C ARG A 32 -3.43 -3.16 -8.04
N GLU A 33 -3.30 -3.73 -9.24
CA GLU A 33 -3.25 -5.18 -9.44
C GLU A 33 -2.04 -5.81 -8.73
N SER A 34 -0.86 -5.19 -8.81
CA SER A 34 0.33 -5.66 -8.10
C SER A 34 0.16 -5.59 -6.58
N GLU A 35 -0.44 -4.51 -6.05
CA GLU A 35 -0.71 -4.35 -4.62
C GLU A 35 -1.71 -5.40 -4.12
N GLU A 36 -2.79 -5.66 -4.87
CA GLU A 36 -3.76 -6.70 -4.57
C GLU A 36 -3.10 -8.09 -4.60
N LYS A 37 -2.27 -8.37 -5.59
CA LYS A 37 -1.52 -9.63 -5.69
C LYS A 37 -0.57 -9.80 -4.50
N TYR A 38 0.20 -8.78 -4.16
CA TYR A 38 1.09 -8.79 -2.99
C TYR A 38 0.28 -9.04 -1.71
N ARG A 39 -0.79 -8.28 -1.49
CA ARG A 39 -1.70 -8.43 -0.34
C ARG A 39 -2.22 -9.86 -0.24
N ASN A 40 -2.68 -10.44 -1.34
CA ASN A 40 -3.18 -11.81 -1.36
C ASN A 40 -2.10 -12.83 -0.99
N VAL A 41 -0.87 -12.66 -1.48
CA VAL A 41 0.24 -13.55 -1.11
C VAL A 41 0.52 -13.46 0.38
N VAL A 42 0.75 -12.27 0.92
CA VAL A 42 1.11 -12.12 2.34
C VAL A 42 -0.03 -12.50 3.29
N GLU A 43 -1.29 -12.33 2.85
CA GLU A 43 -2.47 -12.66 3.66
C GLU A 43 -2.71 -14.17 3.76
N ASN A 44 -2.36 -14.93 2.71
CA ASN A 44 -2.67 -16.36 2.60
C ASN A 44 -1.50 -17.31 2.89
N VAL A 45 -0.27 -16.80 3.05
CA VAL A 45 0.85 -17.65 3.49
C VAL A 45 0.66 -18.13 4.92
N ASN A 46 1.04 -19.38 5.20
CA ASN A 46 0.98 -19.99 6.53
C ASN A 46 2.21 -19.62 7.39
N VAL A 47 2.57 -18.33 7.37
CA VAL A 47 3.66 -17.73 8.14
C VAL A 47 3.13 -16.40 8.68
N GLY A 48 3.41 -16.11 9.95
CA GLY A 48 3.05 -14.82 10.53
C GLY A 48 3.87 -13.70 9.88
N VAL A 49 3.20 -12.71 9.31
CA VAL A 49 3.84 -11.54 8.70
C VAL A 49 3.35 -10.28 9.41
N LEU A 50 4.32 -9.48 9.86
CA LEU A 50 4.09 -8.19 10.49
C LEU A 50 5.06 -7.15 9.92
N VAL A 51 4.60 -5.91 9.81
CA VAL A 51 5.44 -4.78 9.36
C VAL A 51 5.43 -3.73 10.44
N VAL A 52 6.64 -3.28 10.81
CA VAL A 52 6.86 -2.23 11.80
C VAL A 52 7.49 -1.03 11.09
N GLN A 53 6.90 0.15 11.31
CA GLN A 53 7.41 1.44 10.83
C GLN A 53 7.36 2.43 11.99
N ASP A 54 8.42 3.19 12.21
CA ASP A 54 8.52 4.18 13.32
C ASP A 54 8.10 3.60 14.68
N LEU A 55 8.56 2.38 14.98
CA LEU A 55 8.22 1.60 16.19
C LEU A 55 6.73 1.32 16.37
N LYS A 56 5.92 1.40 15.31
CA LYS A 56 4.50 1.05 15.32
C LYS A 56 4.24 -0.10 14.37
N LEU A 57 3.38 -1.02 14.80
CA LEU A 57 2.93 -2.12 13.95
C LEU A 57 1.88 -1.58 12.97
N VAL A 58 2.21 -1.57 11.67
CA VAL A 58 1.35 -1.00 10.61
C VAL A 58 0.64 -2.06 9.79
N PHE A 59 1.04 -3.33 9.92
CA PHE A 59 0.43 -4.45 9.23
C PHE A 59 0.60 -5.75 10.02
N ALA A 60 -0.44 -6.58 9.99
CA ALA A 60 -0.44 -7.97 10.46
C ALA A 60 -1.33 -8.81 9.53
N ASN A 61 -0.81 -9.96 9.05
CA ASN A 61 -1.61 -10.90 8.27
C ASN A 61 -2.51 -11.78 9.16
N THR A 62 -3.43 -12.55 8.57
CA THR A 62 -4.32 -13.43 9.36
C THR A 62 -3.55 -14.55 10.08
N ALA A 63 -2.43 -15.02 9.52
CA ALA A 63 -1.64 -16.10 10.13
C ALA A 63 -1.05 -15.69 11.49
N ILE A 64 -0.50 -14.48 11.62
CA ILE A 64 0.05 -14.02 12.91
C ILE A 64 -1.03 -13.92 13.99
N SER A 65 -2.23 -13.46 13.64
CA SER A 65 -3.36 -13.44 14.58
C SER A 65 -3.75 -14.83 15.05
N LYS A 66 -3.75 -15.82 14.14
CA LYS A 66 -4.03 -17.22 14.49
C LYS A 66 -2.98 -17.81 15.43
N TYR A 67 -1.71 -17.49 15.23
CA TYR A 67 -0.62 -18.07 16.02
C TYR A 67 -0.47 -17.40 17.39
N THR A 68 -0.66 -16.09 17.46
CA THR A 68 -0.48 -15.32 18.70
C THR A 68 -1.75 -15.27 19.55
N GLY A 69 -2.93 -15.48 18.94
CA GLY A 69 -4.22 -15.34 19.59
C GLY A 69 -4.73 -13.90 19.66
N PHE A 70 -3.93 -12.91 19.27
CA PHE A 70 -4.35 -11.50 19.20
C PHE A 70 -5.04 -11.19 17.88
N SER A 71 -6.12 -10.43 17.94
CA SER A 71 -6.71 -9.84 16.73
C SER A 71 -5.75 -8.85 16.08
N LYS A 72 -5.94 -8.59 14.79
CA LYS A 72 -5.13 -7.60 14.06
C LYS A 72 -5.22 -6.21 14.69
N ASP A 73 -6.41 -5.83 15.16
CA ASP A 73 -6.64 -4.53 15.80
C ASP A 73 -5.90 -4.43 17.13
N GLU A 74 -5.87 -5.50 17.93
CA GLU A 74 -5.08 -5.55 19.17
C GLU A 74 -3.57 -5.43 18.88
N LEU A 75 -3.09 -6.08 17.82
CA LEU A 75 -1.68 -5.99 17.40
C LEU A 75 -1.30 -4.58 16.96
N ILE A 76 -2.19 -3.88 16.24
CA ILE A 76 -1.95 -2.54 15.67
C ILE A 76 -2.13 -1.43 16.73
N THR A 77 -3.00 -1.63 17.73
CA THR A 77 -3.31 -0.60 18.74
C THR A 77 -2.21 -0.39 19.78
N LYS A 78 -1.26 -1.32 19.92
CA LYS A 78 -0.15 -1.15 20.87
C LYS A 78 0.90 -0.18 20.31
N PRO A 79 1.40 0.76 21.14
CA PRO A 79 2.38 1.76 20.72
C PRO A 79 3.76 1.15 20.46
N ASN A 80 4.08 -0.01 21.05
CA ASN A 80 5.35 -0.68 20.88
C ASN A 80 5.17 -2.19 20.56
N PRO A 81 5.62 -2.68 19.40
CA PRO A 81 5.59 -4.10 19.03
C PRO A 81 6.29 -5.02 20.04
N PHE A 82 7.30 -4.52 20.74
CA PHE A 82 8.03 -5.29 21.76
C PHE A 82 7.18 -5.59 23.00
N ASP A 83 6.03 -4.92 23.19
CA ASP A 83 5.10 -5.24 24.28
C ASP A 83 4.54 -6.67 24.17
N PHE A 84 4.55 -7.26 22.97
CA PHE A 84 4.16 -8.64 22.72
C PHE A 84 5.30 -9.65 22.86
N VAL A 85 6.53 -9.19 23.02
CA VAL A 85 7.73 -10.02 23.16
C VAL A 85 8.03 -10.24 24.64
N HIS A 86 8.38 -11.47 25.00
CA HIS A 86 8.78 -11.79 26.38
C HIS A 86 9.93 -10.87 26.82
N PRO A 87 9.93 -10.33 28.07
CA PRO A 87 10.94 -9.37 28.50
C PRO A 87 12.39 -9.83 28.29
N ASP A 88 12.67 -11.12 28.48
CA ASP A 88 14.00 -11.71 28.33
C ASP A 88 14.47 -11.78 26.86
N ASP A 89 13.55 -11.67 25.90
CA ASP A 89 13.81 -11.72 24.46
C ASP A 89 13.85 -10.33 23.81
N ARG A 90 13.77 -9.25 24.62
CA ARG A 90 13.85 -7.86 24.14
C ARG A 90 15.33 -7.44 23.99
N PHE A 91 15.65 -6.72 22.91
CA PHE A 91 17.00 -6.21 22.62
C PHE A 91 17.25 -4.84 23.26
#